data_AF-A0A2V8QTT0-F1
#
_entry.id   AF-A0A2V8QTT0-F1
#
_cell.length_a   1.000
_cell.length_b   1.000
_cell.length_c   1.000
_cell.angle_alpha   90.00
_cell.angle_beta   90.00
_cell.angle_gamma   90.00
#
_symmetry.space_group_name_H-M   'P 1'
#
loop_
_entity.id
_entity.type
_entity.pdbx_description
1 polymer ?
#
loop_
_entity_poly.entity_id
_entity_poly.type
_entity_poly.pdbx_seq_one_letter_code
_entity_poly.pdbx_strand_id
1 'polypeptide(L)'
;MAPNINQQNLTLPPDLRSAVEAALEDWEANRKVEKLWAGDPSLWTNQGEEKWLGWLNIVEEQQRTVRRFANFAAEVKDAGFTHGLLLGMGGSSLCPEVLRKSFGKIDGFPDLRVLDSTDPAQIRAIENRIDLAKTLFFVSSKSGTTLEPNIFKQYFYARAKEAVGADQVGSRFIAITDPGSKLREEAARENFRKIFLGVPSIGGRYSALSDFGLAPAAAMGIDVGRFLDRASEMVKACRDGLAQNNPGVILGAVLGMAHNLGRGKVTIVASPPIFDVGAWLEQLLAESTGKNGKALIPVNREPLASRGVYGDDRVFVYLRLDSAPDVSQDTAVAELESAGQPVISISVADVYDLSQEFFRWEIATAVAGSIIGINPFDQPDVEASKVVTRKLTEEYERTGSLPPESPFSEAEGIQLFADRKNAEALQKTASEPSLKGYLKALLDQLQPHDYFALLAYVEMNDTHERTLQVARESVRDAKRVATCLGFGPRFLHSTGQAYKGGPNGGVFLQVTCDDATDLPVPDQNYTFGIVKAAQARGDFEVLNERGRRALRVHLGADVGDGLRRLGAAVKALV
;
A
#
# COMPACT_ATOMS: atom_id res chain seq x y z
N MET A 1 -8.75 -6.22 31.07
CA MET A 1 -8.08 -5.53 29.95
C MET A 1 -6.93 -4.71 30.51
N ALA A 2 -5.73 -4.84 29.94
CA ALA A 2 -4.61 -3.97 30.31
C ALA A 2 -4.99 -2.52 29.95
N PRO A 3 -4.87 -1.54 30.87
CA PRO A 3 -5.48 -0.21 30.74
C PRO A 3 -4.94 0.66 29.59
N ASN A 4 -3.91 0.21 28.85
CA ASN A 4 -3.22 1.00 27.83
C ASN A 4 -3.35 0.46 26.39
N ILE A 5 -4.14 -0.60 26.16
CA ILE A 5 -4.33 -1.16 24.81
C ILE A 5 -5.46 -0.44 24.09
N ASN A 6 -5.25 -0.08 22.82
CA ASN A 6 -6.31 0.45 21.94
C ASN A 6 -7.54 -0.46 22.00
N GLN A 7 -8.71 0.06 22.33
CA GLN A 7 -9.88 -0.81 22.52
C GLN A 7 -10.46 -1.24 21.18
N GLN A 8 -10.90 -2.49 21.07
CA GLN A 8 -11.59 -2.98 19.88
C GLN A 8 -13.02 -3.42 20.26
N ASN A 9 -14.00 -2.96 19.49
CA ASN A 9 -15.41 -3.28 19.66
C ASN A 9 -15.94 -3.92 18.38
N LEU A 10 -16.73 -4.98 18.53
CA LEU A 10 -17.20 -5.81 17.41
C LEU A 10 -18.73 -5.77 17.30
N THR A 11 -19.22 -5.18 16.24
CA THR A 11 -20.63 -5.23 15.84
C THR A 11 -20.76 -6.18 14.66
N LEU A 12 -21.02 -7.47 14.96
CA LEU A 12 -21.07 -8.54 13.96
C LEU A 12 -22.49 -9.11 13.84
N PRO A 13 -22.94 -9.44 12.61
CA PRO A 13 -24.18 -10.20 12.41
C PRO A 13 -24.06 -11.61 13.02
N PRO A 14 -25.19 -12.27 13.35
CA PRO A 14 -25.17 -13.52 14.12
C PRO A 14 -24.34 -14.66 13.49
N ASP A 15 -24.42 -14.81 12.17
CA ASP A 15 -23.67 -15.82 11.41
C ASP A 15 -22.16 -15.63 11.54
N LEU A 16 -21.68 -14.40 11.34
CA LEU A 16 -20.26 -14.07 11.48
C LEU A 16 -19.80 -14.15 12.93
N ARG A 17 -20.63 -13.71 13.89
CA ARG A 17 -20.32 -13.80 15.32
C ARG A 17 -20.08 -15.25 15.75
N SER A 18 -21.01 -16.15 15.44
CA SER A 18 -20.87 -17.58 15.80
C SER A 18 -19.68 -18.23 15.10
N ALA A 19 -19.41 -17.85 13.85
CA ALA A 19 -18.23 -18.34 13.12
C ALA A 19 -16.91 -17.88 13.76
N VAL A 20 -16.85 -16.64 14.24
CA VAL A 20 -15.68 -16.09 14.95
C VAL A 20 -15.50 -16.74 16.32
N GLU A 21 -16.58 -16.93 17.08
CA GLU A 21 -16.54 -17.64 18.37
C GLU A 21 -15.98 -19.05 18.21
N ALA A 22 -16.48 -19.81 17.23
CA ALA A 22 -15.97 -21.15 16.93
C ALA A 22 -14.50 -21.15 16.50
N ALA A 23 -14.06 -20.15 15.71
CA ALA A 23 -12.66 -20.02 15.32
C ALA A 23 -11.75 -19.71 16.52
N LEU A 24 -12.20 -18.88 17.47
CA LEU A 24 -11.45 -18.56 18.68
C LEU A 24 -11.37 -19.77 19.63
N GLU A 25 -12.44 -20.54 19.76
CA GLU A 25 -12.44 -21.81 20.52
C GLU A 25 -11.45 -22.82 19.92
N ASP A 26 -11.41 -22.95 18.59
CA ASP A 26 -10.44 -23.79 17.89
C ASP A 26 -8.99 -23.30 18.09
N TRP A 27 -8.76 -21.99 18.05
CA TRP A 27 -7.44 -21.41 18.34
C TRP A 27 -6.96 -21.70 19.75
N GLU A 28 -7.87 -21.65 20.73
CA GLU A 28 -7.60 -21.97 22.12
C GLU A 28 -7.35 -23.48 22.31
N ALA A 29 -8.28 -24.33 21.86
CA ALA A 29 -8.22 -25.79 22.04
C ALA A 29 -6.97 -26.41 21.38
N ASN A 30 -6.51 -25.84 20.27
CA ASN A 30 -5.34 -26.32 19.53
C ASN A 30 -4.06 -25.52 19.81
N ARG A 31 -4.06 -24.64 20.82
CA ARG A 31 -2.92 -23.83 21.25
C ARG A 31 -2.26 -23.08 20.09
N LYS A 32 -3.08 -22.55 19.16
CA LYS A 32 -2.60 -21.93 17.92
C LYS A 32 -1.84 -20.63 18.14
N VAL A 33 -2.15 -19.90 19.21
CA VAL A 33 -1.35 -18.73 19.64
C VAL A 33 0.08 -19.15 19.94
N GLU A 34 0.28 -20.19 20.74
CA GLU A 34 1.62 -20.68 21.08
C GLU A 34 2.37 -21.20 19.85
N LYS A 35 1.68 -21.91 18.96
CA LYS A 35 2.23 -22.36 17.68
C LYS A 35 2.72 -21.18 16.82
N LEU A 36 1.98 -20.07 16.80
CA LEU A 36 2.36 -18.88 16.05
C LEU A 36 3.66 -18.30 16.61
N TRP A 37 3.76 -18.17 17.93
CA TRP A 37 4.97 -17.67 18.61
C TRP A 37 6.15 -18.65 18.54
N ALA A 38 5.89 -19.95 18.42
CA ALA A 38 6.90 -20.98 18.16
C ALA A 38 7.31 -21.05 16.68
N GLY A 39 6.64 -20.32 15.80
CA GLY A 39 6.85 -20.35 14.36
C GLY A 39 6.51 -21.67 13.70
N ASP A 40 5.51 -22.39 14.21
CA ASP A 40 5.04 -23.65 13.66
C ASP A 40 4.34 -23.43 12.30
N PRO A 41 4.96 -23.88 11.18
CA PRO A 41 4.43 -23.63 9.85
C PRO A 41 3.17 -24.46 9.55
N SER A 42 2.80 -25.43 10.40
CA SER A 42 1.53 -26.18 10.28
C SER A 42 0.29 -25.32 10.52
N LEU A 43 0.45 -24.09 11.03
CA LEU A 43 -0.63 -23.12 11.10
C LEU A 43 -1.10 -22.61 9.73
N TRP A 44 -0.24 -22.67 8.72
CA TRP A 44 -0.51 -22.14 7.38
C TRP A 44 -0.46 -23.27 6.34
N THR A 45 0.44 -23.19 5.36
CA THR A 45 0.55 -24.19 4.28
C THR A 45 1.70 -25.17 4.48
N ASN A 46 2.52 -24.98 5.53
CA ASN A 46 3.69 -25.80 5.81
C ASN A 46 4.74 -25.74 4.68
N GLN A 47 4.98 -24.54 4.15
CA GLN A 47 5.84 -24.26 2.97
C GLN A 47 6.93 -23.21 3.24
N GLY A 48 7.41 -23.10 4.49
CA GLY A 48 8.55 -22.26 4.83
C GLY A 48 8.19 -20.94 5.50
N GLU A 49 6.98 -20.81 6.04
CA GLU A 49 6.50 -19.64 6.77
C GLU A 49 7.40 -19.27 7.95
N GLU A 50 8.02 -20.26 8.60
CA GLU A 50 8.87 -20.08 9.78
C GLU A 50 10.07 -19.14 9.53
N LYS A 51 10.46 -18.97 8.26
CA LYS A 51 11.57 -18.10 7.84
C LYS A 51 11.24 -16.61 7.89
N TRP A 52 9.96 -16.26 8.01
CA TRP A 52 9.45 -14.89 7.85
C TRP A 52 8.87 -14.29 9.13
N LEU A 53 9.18 -14.87 10.29
CA LEU A 53 8.58 -14.51 11.58
C LEU A 53 9.48 -13.63 12.47
N GLY A 54 10.53 -13.02 11.92
CA GLY A 54 11.42 -12.15 12.70
C GLY A 54 10.72 -10.94 13.32
N TRP A 55 9.59 -10.53 12.74
CA TRP A 55 8.81 -9.37 13.19
C TRP A 55 8.15 -9.60 14.56
N LEU A 56 7.94 -10.85 14.98
CA LEU A 56 7.37 -11.17 16.29
C LEU A 56 8.21 -10.63 17.47
N ASN A 57 9.53 -10.56 17.31
CA ASN A 57 10.45 -10.15 18.37
C ASN A 57 11.08 -8.77 18.12
N ILE A 58 10.76 -8.12 16.99
CA ILE A 58 11.48 -6.91 16.55
C ILE A 58 11.35 -5.76 17.56
N VAL A 59 10.19 -5.60 18.20
CA VAL A 59 9.97 -4.54 19.20
C VAL A 59 10.93 -4.68 20.38
N GLU A 60 11.08 -5.90 20.92
CA GLU A 60 11.97 -6.17 22.04
C GLU A 60 13.44 -5.96 21.63
N GLU A 61 13.82 -6.41 20.44
CA GLU A 61 15.18 -6.21 19.90
C GLU A 61 15.51 -4.73 19.73
N GLN A 62 14.56 -3.93 19.24
CA GLN A 62 14.73 -2.49 19.09
C GLN A 62 14.83 -1.77 20.44
N GLN A 63 14.03 -2.16 21.43
CA GLN A 63 14.08 -1.60 22.78
C GLN A 63 15.46 -1.79 23.43
N ARG A 64 16.14 -2.92 23.19
CA ARG A 64 17.51 -3.17 23.70
C ARG A 64 18.55 -2.17 23.19
N THR A 65 18.33 -1.57 22.02
CA THR A 65 19.27 -0.62 21.39
C THR A 65 18.67 0.78 21.19
N VAL A 66 17.54 1.07 21.83
CA VAL A 66 16.69 2.25 21.59
C VAL A 66 17.43 3.60 21.58
N ARG A 67 18.48 3.74 22.41
CA ARG A 67 19.30 4.96 22.49
C ARG A 67 19.94 5.36 21.15
N ARG A 68 20.17 4.39 20.23
CA ARG A 68 20.73 4.69 18.91
C ARG A 68 19.82 5.58 18.06
N PHE A 69 18.50 5.49 18.24
CA PHE A 69 17.55 6.34 17.54
C PHE A 69 17.55 7.77 18.08
N ALA A 70 17.60 7.95 19.40
CA ALA A 70 17.73 9.28 20.01
C ALA A 70 19.05 9.96 19.61
N ASN A 71 20.16 9.22 19.60
CA ASN A 71 21.45 9.72 19.13
C ASN A 71 21.40 10.11 17.65
N PHE A 72 20.79 9.26 16.81
CA PHE A 72 20.62 9.56 15.40
C PHE A 72 19.73 10.78 15.14
N ALA A 73 18.63 10.94 15.89
CA ALA A 73 17.79 12.12 15.81
C ALA A 73 18.56 13.40 16.15
N ALA A 74 19.40 13.36 17.19
CA ALA A 74 20.30 14.47 17.55
C ALA A 74 21.32 14.76 16.43
N GLU A 75 21.98 13.74 15.88
CA GLU A 75 22.92 13.87 14.75
C GLU A 75 22.26 14.57 13.54
N VAL A 76 21.02 14.19 13.21
CA VAL A 76 20.26 14.77 12.08
C VAL A 76 19.91 16.23 12.36
N LYS A 77 19.46 16.52 13.58
CA LYS A 77 19.12 17.88 14.02
C LYS A 77 20.35 18.81 14.02
N ASP A 78 21.46 18.37 14.58
CA ASP A 78 22.71 19.14 14.65
C ASP A 78 23.32 19.38 13.26
N ALA A 79 23.12 18.46 12.33
CA ALA A 79 23.53 18.63 10.93
C ALA A 79 22.69 19.67 10.15
N GLY A 80 21.61 20.20 10.74
CA GLY A 80 20.83 21.30 10.18
C GLY A 80 20.00 20.92 8.94
N PHE A 81 19.67 19.65 8.76
CA PHE A 81 18.80 19.20 7.68
C PHE A 81 17.37 19.76 7.86
N THR A 82 16.82 20.34 6.80
CA THR A 82 15.45 20.90 6.81
C THR A 82 14.46 20.03 6.07
N HIS A 83 14.94 19.13 5.21
CA HIS A 83 14.13 18.19 4.44
C HIS A 83 14.63 16.76 4.60
N GLY A 84 13.70 15.82 4.65
CA GLY A 84 13.99 14.39 4.46
C GLY A 84 13.29 13.92 3.18
N LEU A 85 13.97 13.14 2.34
CA LEU A 85 13.32 12.47 1.20
C LEU A 85 13.62 10.98 1.24
N LEU A 86 12.58 10.19 1.48
CA LEU A 86 12.66 8.74 1.40
C LEU A 86 12.37 8.27 -0.02
N LEU A 87 13.31 7.51 -0.57
CA LEU A 87 13.28 6.88 -1.89
C LEU A 87 13.03 5.38 -1.68
N GLY A 88 11.79 4.94 -1.86
CA GLY A 88 11.37 3.59 -1.46
C GLY A 88 10.16 3.10 -2.23
N MET A 89 9.79 1.83 -1.99
CA MET A 89 8.56 1.23 -2.52
C MET A 89 7.93 0.28 -1.49
N GLY A 90 6.59 0.21 -1.50
CA GLY A 90 5.81 -0.69 -0.67
C GLY A 90 6.19 -0.61 0.81
N GLY A 91 6.65 -1.73 1.36
CA GLY A 91 6.90 -1.86 2.80
C GLY A 91 8.04 -0.96 3.30
N SER A 92 8.90 -0.54 2.37
CA SER A 92 10.02 0.36 2.63
C SER A 92 9.64 1.85 2.55
N SER A 93 8.38 2.19 2.22
CA SER A 93 7.91 3.59 2.07
C SER A 93 6.63 3.92 2.85
N LEU A 94 5.67 3.00 2.94
CA LEU A 94 4.33 3.32 3.46
C LEU A 94 4.31 3.66 4.96
N CYS A 95 4.97 2.88 5.82
CA CYS A 95 5.00 3.20 7.26
C CYS A 95 5.60 4.60 7.53
N PRO A 96 6.77 4.97 6.97
CA PRO A 96 7.28 6.34 7.06
C PRO A 96 6.29 7.41 6.57
N GLU A 97 5.50 7.15 5.52
CA GLU A 97 4.46 8.07 5.05
C GLU A 97 3.35 8.24 6.09
N VAL A 98 2.81 7.13 6.61
CA VAL A 98 1.79 7.12 7.68
C VAL A 98 2.26 7.95 8.86
N LEU A 99 3.48 7.71 9.33
CA LEU A 99 4.04 8.42 10.47
C LEU A 99 4.17 9.92 10.17
N ARG A 100 4.69 10.31 9.00
CA ARG A 100 4.80 11.73 8.64
C ARG A 100 3.43 12.39 8.53
N LYS A 101 2.44 11.74 7.94
CA LYS A 101 1.08 12.28 7.79
C LYS A 101 0.38 12.43 9.14
N SER A 102 0.63 11.49 10.07
CA SER A 102 -0.02 11.46 11.37
C SER A 102 0.61 12.41 12.40
N PHE A 103 1.94 12.48 12.44
CA PHE A 103 2.67 13.34 13.40
C PHE A 103 2.87 14.77 12.87
N GLY A 104 2.68 15.00 11.57
CA GLY A 104 2.97 16.29 10.97
C GLY A 104 4.47 16.56 10.87
N LYS A 105 4.83 17.84 10.70
CA LYS A 105 6.22 18.29 10.80
C LYS A 105 6.53 18.58 12.27
N ILE A 106 7.63 18.02 12.78
CA ILE A 106 8.12 18.28 14.13
C ILE A 106 9.19 19.38 14.10
N ASP A 107 9.06 20.38 14.97
CA ASP A 107 9.97 21.52 14.98
C ASP A 107 11.41 21.13 15.32
N GLY A 108 12.34 21.73 14.56
CA GLY A 108 13.77 21.44 14.68
C GLY A 108 14.22 20.14 14.03
N PHE A 109 13.35 19.41 13.34
CA PHE A 109 13.67 18.22 12.56
C PHE A 109 13.33 18.40 11.07
N PRO A 110 13.88 17.58 10.18
CA PRO A 110 13.60 17.65 8.75
C PRO A 110 12.15 17.29 8.45
N ASP A 111 11.56 18.00 7.50
CA ASP A 111 10.25 17.68 6.96
C ASP A 111 10.34 16.50 5.98
N LEU A 112 10.01 15.30 6.45
CA LEU A 112 10.06 14.06 5.66
C LEU A 112 9.02 14.07 4.53
N ARG A 113 9.43 13.60 3.35
CA ARG A 113 8.59 13.28 2.20
C ARG A 113 8.94 11.88 1.71
N VAL A 114 7.98 11.22 1.08
CA VAL A 114 8.16 9.90 0.47
C VAL A 114 8.00 10.04 -1.04
N LEU A 115 8.92 9.46 -1.79
CA LEU A 115 8.84 9.28 -3.23
C LEU A 115 8.80 7.78 -3.53
N ASP A 116 7.66 7.34 -4.02
CA ASP A 116 7.35 5.98 -4.44
C ASP A 116 6.52 5.96 -5.73
N SER A 117 6.77 6.94 -6.60
CA SER A 117 6.24 6.95 -7.97
C SER A 117 7.31 7.30 -8.98
N THR A 118 7.30 6.59 -10.10
CA THR A 118 8.16 6.82 -11.27
C THR A 118 7.59 7.86 -12.22
N ASP A 119 6.44 8.47 -11.90
CA ASP A 119 5.87 9.53 -12.70
C ASP A 119 6.79 10.77 -12.73
N PRO A 120 7.25 11.21 -13.92
CA PRO A 120 8.14 12.35 -14.05
C PRO A 120 7.61 13.65 -13.43
N ALA A 121 6.29 13.88 -13.48
CA ALA A 121 5.68 15.06 -12.88
C ALA A 121 5.72 14.97 -11.35
N GLN A 122 5.46 13.79 -10.77
CA GLN A 122 5.59 13.57 -9.32
C GLN A 122 7.02 13.82 -8.82
N ILE A 123 8.03 13.32 -9.53
CA ILE A 123 9.44 13.48 -9.17
C ILE A 123 9.82 14.97 -9.17
N ARG A 124 9.46 15.71 -10.23
CA ARG A 124 9.68 17.16 -10.30
C ARG A 124 8.94 17.91 -9.20
N ALA A 125 7.68 17.55 -8.94
CA ALA A 125 6.87 18.20 -7.91
C ALA A 125 7.48 18.04 -6.51
N ILE A 126 8.09 16.90 -6.22
CA ILE A 126 8.83 16.66 -4.99
C ILE A 126 10.14 17.45 -4.96
N GLU A 127 10.93 17.41 -6.03
CA GLU A 127 12.19 18.14 -6.12
C GLU A 127 11.99 19.65 -5.91
N ASN A 128 10.93 20.23 -6.50
CA ASN A 128 10.58 21.65 -6.35
C ASN A 128 10.18 22.04 -4.91
N ARG A 129 9.95 21.07 -4.01
CA ARG A 129 9.55 21.29 -2.62
C ARG A 129 10.69 21.09 -1.61
N ILE A 130 11.88 20.78 -2.08
CA ILE A 130 13.04 20.52 -1.23
C ILE A 130 14.24 21.39 -1.63
N ASP A 131 15.04 21.76 -0.64
CA ASP A 131 16.39 22.29 -0.87
C ASP A 131 17.37 21.11 -0.89
N LEU A 132 17.89 20.77 -2.08
CA LEU A 132 18.83 19.65 -2.28
C LEU A 132 20.06 19.74 -1.37
N ALA A 133 20.54 20.95 -1.04
CA ALA A 133 21.70 21.12 -0.17
C ALA A 133 21.40 20.85 1.31
N LYS A 134 20.13 20.95 1.71
CA LYS A 134 19.62 20.74 3.08
C LYS A 134 18.73 19.51 3.21
N THR A 135 18.80 18.58 2.25
CA THR A 135 18.02 17.35 2.25
C THR A 135 18.84 16.16 2.72
N LEU A 136 18.24 15.34 3.59
CA LEU A 136 18.70 14.00 3.95
C LEU A 136 17.90 12.96 3.16
N PHE A 137 18.56 12.18 2.31
CA PHE A 137 17.95 11.16 1.49
C PHE A 137 18.03 9.78 2.16
N PHE A 138 16.91 9.05 2.19
CA PHE A 138 16.86 7.66 2.64
C PHE A 138 16.63 6.75 1.44
N VAL A 139 17.63 5.98 1.04
CA VAL A 139 17.48 4.93 0.02
C VAL A 139 17.04 3.66 0.73
N SER A 140 15.76 3.31 0.55
CA SER A 140 15.07 2.27 1.33
C SER A 140 14.69 1.11 0.43
N SER A 141 15.44 0.01 0.51
CA SER A 141 15.24 -1.17 -0.35
C SER A 141 15.84 -2.40 0.31
N LYS A 142 14.98 -3.35 0.70
CA LYS A 142 15.42 -4.59 1.36
C LYS A 142 16.47 -5.36 0.56
N SER A 143 16.16 -5.71 -0.70
CA SER A 143 17.08 -6.45 -1.57
C SER A 143 18.26 -5.61 -2.07
N GLY A 144 18.15 -4.28 -2.00
CA GLY A 144 19.06 -3.35 -2.66
C GLY A 144 18.99 -3.37 -4.18
N THR A 145 18.07 -4.12 -4.79
CA THR A 145 17.97 -4.31 -6.25
C THR A 145 16.63 -3.91 -6.86
N THR A 146 15.66 -3.49 -6.04
CA THR A 146 14.38 -2.93 -6.50
C THR A 146 14.63 -1.77 -7.47
N LEU A 147 13.98 -1.77 -8.63
CA LEU A 147 14.24 -0.83 -9.72
C LEU A 147 14.06 0.61 -9.26
N GLU A 148 12.92 0.92 -8.66
CA GLU A 148 12.46 2.28 -8.42
C GLU A 148 13.33 3.03 -7.40
N PRO A 149 13.64 2.47 -6.21
CA PRO A 149 14.59 3.10 -5.28
C PRO A 149 15.98 3.32 -5.87
N ASN A 150 16.44 2.43 -6.77
CA ASN A 150 17.75 2.56 -7.41
C ASN A 150 17.79 3.71 -8.43
N ILE A 151 16.77 3.84 -9.29
CA ILE A 151 16.71 4.94 -10.26
C ILE A 151 16.41 6.29 -9.58
N PHE A 152 15.64 6.30 -8.49
CA PHE A 152 15.48 7.48 -7.65
C PHE A 152 16.81 7.89 -7.02
N LYS A 153 17.57 6.92 -6.47
CA LYS A 153 18.91 7.17 -5.93
C LYS A 153 19.80 7.77 -7.02
N GLN A 154 19.87 7.17 -8.21
CA GLN A 154 20.70 7.68 -9.31
C GLN A 154 20.38 9.15 -9.62
N TYR A 155 19.09 9.46 -9.78
CA TYR A 155 18.62 10.82 -10.03
C TYR A 155 19.01 11.78 -8.89
N PHE A 156 18.54 11.53 -7.67
CA PHE A 156 18.78 12.46 -6.56
C PHE A 156 20.23 12.53 -6.11
N TYR A 157 21.03 11.48 -6.30
CA TYR A 157 22.47 11.52 -6.04
C TYR A 157 23.18 12.44 -7.02
N ALA A 158 22.84 12.39 -8.32
CA ALA A 158 23.38 13.33 -9.30
C ALA A 158 22.98 14.78 -8.97
N ARG A 159 21.69 15.01 -8.67
CA ARG A 159 21.17 16.34 -8.30
C ARG A 159 21.77 16.88 -7.00
N ALA A 160 21.90 16.06 -5.97
CA ALA A 160 22.54 16.45 -4.72
C ALA A 160 24.04 16.71 -4.91
N LYS A 161 24.74 15.91 -5.72
CA LYS A 161 26.15 16.12 -6.06
C LYS A 161 26.38 17.47 -6.74
N GLU A 162 25.49 17.89 -7.63
CA GLU A 162 25.52 19.24 -8.22
C GLU A 162 25.34 20.33 -7.17
N ALA A 163 24.46 20.11 -6.19
CA ALA A 163 24.15 21.09 -5.15
C ALA A 163 25.23 21.22 -4.05
N VAL A 164 25.88 20.12 -3.64
CA VAL A 164 26.82 20.13 -2.49
C VAL A 164 28.26 19.71 -2.82
N GLY A 165 28.52 19.24 -4.04
CA GLY A 165 29.82 18.74 -4.46
C GLY A 165 30.07 17.25 -4.14
N ALA A 166 31.04 16.66 -4.84
CA ALA A 166 31.35 15.24 -4.78
C ALA A 166 31.83 14.75 -3.41
N ASP A 167 32.52 15.59 -2.65
CA ASP A 167 33.07 15.21 -1.34
C ASP A 167 32.01 15.18 -0.24
N GLN A 168 30.90 15.91 -0.42
CA GLN A 168 29.86 16.06 0.60
C GLN A 168 28.60 15.24 0.31
N VAL A 169 28.39 14.80 -0.93
CA VAL A 169 27.14 14.13 -1.34
C VAL A 169 26.87 12.87 -0.51
N GLY A 170 27.86 12.03 -0.22
CA GLY A 170 27.66 10.82 0.60
C GLY A 170 27.06 11.13 1.98
N SER A 171 27.46 12.25 2.59
CA SER A 171 26.91 12.70 3.88
C SER A 171 25.43 13.10 3.85
N ARG A 172 24.82 13.18 2.66
CA ARG A 172 23.39 13.45 2.44
C ARG A 172 22.55 12.19 2.31
N PHE A 173 23.15 11.00 2.24
CA PHE A 173 22.43 9.76 1.98
C PHE A 173 22.55 8.77 3.13
N ILE A 174 21.46 8.05 3.38
CA ILE A 174 21.36 6.92 4.29
C ILE A 174 20.81 5.74 3.51
N ALA A 175 21.37 4.55 3.74
CA ALA A 175 20.82 3.32 3.22
C ALA A 175 20.06 2.57 4.33
N ILE A 176 18.87 2.07 4.00
CA ILE A 176 18.14 1.10 4.82
C ILE A 176 17.91 -0.14 3.95
N THR A 177 18.62 -1.23 4.29
CA THR A 177 18.77 -2.38 3.39
C THR A 177 19.20 -3.62 4.15
N ASP A 178 19.03 -4.82 3.58
CA ASP A 178 19.46 -6.04 4.25
C ASP A 178 20.99 -6.21 4.25
N PRO A 179 21.53 -7.00 5.21
CA PRO A 179 22.91 -7.47 5.15
C PRO A 179 23.24 -8.13 3.81
N GLY A 180 24.42 -7.82 3.25
CA GLY A 180 24.90 -8.42 1.99
C GLY A 180 24.20 -7.92 0.71
N SER A 181 23.29 -6.95 0.81
CA SER A 181 22.63 -6.35 -0.35
C SER A 181 23.56 -5.48 -1.20
N LYS A 182 23.25 -5.36 -2.50
CA LYS A 182 23.96 -4.45 -3.42
C LYS A 182 24.00 -3.02 -2.89
N LEU A 183 22.86 -2.51 -2.41
CA LEU A 183 22.74 -1.15 -1.87
C LEU A 183 23.68 -0.91 -0.67
N ARG A 184 23.93 -1.91 0.17
CA ARG A 184 24.90 -1.80 1.27
C ARG A 184 26.32 -1.55 0.73
N GLU A 185 26.72 -2.29 -0.30
CA GLU A 185 28.04 -2.16 -0.91
C GLU A 185 28.20 -0.79 -1.60
N GLU A 186 27.17 -0.36 -2.33
CA GLU A 186 27.17 0.96 -2.96
C GLU A 186 27.23 2.08 -1.94
N ALA A 187 26.43 1.99 -0.86
CA ALA A 187 26.42 2.97 0.22
C ALA A 187 27.78 3.08 0.92
N ALA A 188 28.48 1.96 1.13
CA ALA A 188 29.83 1.97 1.68
C ALA A 188 30.83 2.62 0.72
N ARG A 189 30.77 2.31 -0.58
CA ARG A 189 31.64 2.89 -1.61
C ARG A 189 31.42 4.39 -1.79
N GLU A 190 30.18 4.84 -1.66
CA GLU A 190 29.78 6.25 -1.81
C GLU A 190 29.83 7.04 -0.49
N ASN A 191 30.38 6.44 0.58
CA ASN A 191 30.53 7.04 1.91
C ASN A 191 29.21 7.63 2.45
N PHE A 192 28.13 6.86 2.37
CA PHE A 192 26.83 7.25 2.92
C PHE A 192 26.95 7.55 4.41
N ARG A 193 26.23 8.57 4.88
CA ARG A 193 26.23 9.01 6.28
C ARG A 193 25.99 7.86 7.26
N LYS A 194 25.07 6.96 6.92
CA LYS A 194 24.70 5.83 7.78
C LYS A 194 24.10 4.69 6.95
N ILE A 195 24.28 3.48 7.45
CA ILE A 195 23.64 2.28 6.93
C ILE A 195 22.87 1.64 8.09
N PHE A 196 21.56 1.53 7.95
CA PHE A 196 20.71 0.75 8.82
C PHE A 196 20.48 -0.62 8.18
N LEU A 197 20.67 -1.68 8.96
CA LEU A 197 20.56 -3.05 8.47
C LEU A 197 19.18 -3.62 8.81
N GLY A 198 18.51 -4.13 7.78
CA GLY A 198 17.28 -4.89 7.92
C GLY A 198 17.51 -6.25 8.57
N VAL A 199 16.39 -6.91 8.90
CA VAL A 199 16.37 -8.30 9.39
C VAL A 199 15.80 -9.17 8.25
N PRO A 200 16.61 -10.07 7.64
CA PRO A 200 16.18 -10.84 6.48
C PRO A 200 14.89 -11.65 6.67
N SER A 201 14.62 -12.09 7.91
CA SER A 201 13.40 -12.81 8.28
C SER A 201 12.16 -11.91 8.51
N ILE A 202 12.23 -10.62 8.17
CA ILE A 202 11.10 -9.68 8.23
C ILE A 202 10.69 -9.29 6.81
N GLY A 203 9.52 -9.73 6.36
CA GLY A 203 8.95 -9.31 5.07
C GLY A 203 8.74 -7.78 5.01
N GLY A 204 8.82 -7.18 3.82
CA GLY A 204 8.74 -5.71 3.68
C GLY A 204 7.48 -5.11 4.32
N ARG A 205 6.31 -5.70 4.07
CA ARG A 205 5.03 -5.25 4.66
C ARG A 205 4.88 -5.48 6.18
N TYR A 206 5.78 -6.26 6.78
CA TYR A 206 5.90 -6.51 8.23
C TYR A 206 7.08 -5.75 8.87
N SER A 207 7.64 -4.75 8.15
CA SER A 207 8.87 -4.06 8.57
C SER A 207 8.62 -2.71 9.26
N ALA A 208 7.36 -2.37 9.55
CA ALA A 208 6.97 -1.07 10.10
C ALA A 208 7.67 -0.73 11.42
N LEU A 209 7.86 -1.74 12.29
CA LEU A 209 8.54 -1.59 13.59
C LEU A 209 10.03 -1.99 13.54
N SER A 210 10.58 -2.18 12.35
CA SER A 210 12.01 -2.39 12.12
C SER A 210 12.73 -1.08 11.74
N ASP A 211 14.02 -1.14 11.41
CA ASP A 211 14.78 0.03 10.95
C ASP A 211 14.17 0.72 9.71
N PHE A 212 13.40 -0.01 8.89
CA PHE A 212 12.67 0.56 7.74
C PHE A 212 11.66 1.62 8.13
N GLY A 213 10.93 1.45 9.24
CA GLY A 213 10.03 2.47 9.76
C GLY A 213 10.69 3.39 10.80
N LEU A 214 11.51 2.82 11.70
CA LEU A 214 12.01 3.54 12.87
C LEU A 214 13.16 4.51 12.57
N ALA A 215 14.01 4.23 11.56
CA ALA A 215 15.08 5.16 11.22
C ALA A 215 14.53 6.48 10.62
N PRO A 216 13.61 6.46 9.63
CA PRO A 216 12.95 7.69 9.18
C PRO A 216 12.14 8.37 10.29
N ALA A 217 11.48 7.60 11.16
CA ALA A 217 10.74 8.14 12.30
C ALA A 217 11.63 8.95 13.26
N ALA A 218 12.78 8.39 13.64
CA ALA A 218 13.76 9.08 14.48
C ALA A 218 14.29 10.34 13.80
N ALA A 219 14.60 10.27 12.49
CA ALA A 219 15.12 11.41 11.75
C ALA A 219 14.16 12.59 11.73
N MET A 220 12.85 12.35 11.60
CA MET A 220 11.83 13.40 11.63
C MET A 220 11.39 13.81 13.03
N GLY A 221 12.03 13.29 14.09
CA GLY A 221 11.85 13.76 15.46
C GLY A 221 10.84 12.99 16.32
N ILE A 222 10.32 11.84 15.86
CA ILE A 222 9.45 10.99 16.70
C ILE A 222 10.28 10.40 17.85
N ASP A 223 9.73 10.43 19.07
CA ASP A 223 10.29 9.69 20.20
C ASP A 223 10.08 8.19 20.00
N VAL A 224 11.07 7.55 19.36
CA VAL A 224 11.05 6.11 19.08
C VAL A 224 11.00 5.27 20.35
N GLY A 225 11.53 5.75 21.48
CA GLY A 225 11.45 5.04 22.74
C GLY A 225 10.01 4.93 23.22
N ARG A 226 9.32 6.06 23.32
CA ARG A 226 7.87 6.10 23.62
C ARG A 226 7.07 5.27 22.62
N PHE A 227 7.39 5.37 21.32
CA PHE A 227 6.68 4.65 20.27
C PHE A 227 6.80 3.12 20.43
N LEU A 228 8.00 2.62 20.73
CA LEU A 228 8.25 1.20 20.99
C LEU A 228 7.64 0.72 22.31
N ASP A 229 7.60 1.56 23.35
CA ASP A 229 6.96 1.22 24.62
C ASP A 229 5.47 0.94 24.42
N ARG A 230 4.78 1.76 23.61
CA ARG A 230 3.38 1.49 23.20
C ARG A 230 3.25 0.19 22.41
N ALA A 231 4.13 -0.06 21.45
CA ALA A 231 4.10 -1.30 20.67
C ALA A 231 4.30 -2.54 21.56
N SER A 232 5.18 -2.44 22.56
CA SER A 232 5.49 -3.50 23.52
C SER A 232 4.27 -3.90 24.37
N GLU A 233 3.38 -2.95 24.68
CA GLU A 233 2.10 -3.24 25.33
C GLU A 233 1.25 -4.17 24.45
N MET A 234 1.12 -3.86 23.15
CA MET A 234 0.41 -4.72 22.19
C MET A 234 1.06 -6.08 22.01
N VAL A 235 2.40 -6.13 21.93
CA VAL A 235 3.16 -7.39 21.81
C VAL A 235 2.80 -8.33 22.96
N LYS A 236 2.80 -7.83 24.21
CA LYS A 236 2.42 -8.63 25.39
C LYS A 236 0.96 -9.09 25.31
N ALA A 237 0.04 -8.22 24.92
CA ALA A 237 -1.37 -8.57 24.76
C ALA A 237 -1.60 -9.68 23.70
N CYS A 238 -0.83 -9.65 22.61
CA CYS A 238 -0.86 -10.66 21.55
C CYS A 238 -0.06 -11.94 21.88
N ARG A 239 0.84 -11.91 22.87
CA ARG A 239 1.68 -13.04 23.28
C ARG A 239 1.05 -13.86 24.39
N ASP A 240 0.68 -13.19 25.47
CA ASP A 240 0.35 -13.84 26.74
C ASP A 240 -1.18 -14.04 26.91
N GLY A 241 -1.98 -13.51 25.98
CA GLY A 241 -3.44 -13.59 26.03
C GLY A 241 -3.99 -14.90 25.46
N LEU A 242 -5.01 -15.45 26.14
CA LEU A 242 -5.92 -16.45 25.58
C LEU A 242 -6.49 -15.95 24.25
N ALA A 243 -6.80 -16.83 23.31
CA ALA A 243 -7.27 -16.46 21.97
C ALA A 243 -8.45 -15.48 22.03
N GLN A 244 -9.40 -15.73 22.94
CA GLN A 244 -10.58 -14.91 23.19
C GLN A 244 -10.32 -13.50 23.76
N ASN A 245 -9.11 -13.22 24.25
CA ASN A 245 -8.69 -11.92 24.80
C ASN A 245 -7.53 -11.30 24.01
N ASN A 246 -7.06 -11.97 22.96
CA ASN A 246 -5.89 -11.58 22.19
C ASN A 246 -6.34 -10.67 21.03
N PRO A 247 -6.00 -9.37 21.06
CA PRO A 247 -6.56 -8.40 20.12
C PRO A 247 -6.22 -8.72 18.67
N GLY A 248 -4.98 -9.13 18.38
CA GLY A 248 -4.57 -9.53 17.03
C GLY A 248 -5.28 -10.79 16.55
N VAL A 249 -5.43 -11.81 17.41
CA VAL A 249 -6.11 -13.07 17.06
C VAL A 249 -7.59 -12.84 16.82
N ILE A 250 -8.26 -12.05 17.66
CA ILE A 250 -9.68 -11.70 17.48
C ILE A 250 -9.88 -10.96 16.15
N LEU A 251 -9.08 -9.94 15.86
CA LEU A 251 -9.18 -9.20 14.61
C LEU A 251 -8.95 -10.13 13.41
N GLY A 252 -7.91 -10.97 13.46
CA GLY A 252 -7.62 -11.93 12.41
C GLY A 252 -8.71 -12.99 12.22
N ALA A 253 -9.34 -13.44 13.30
CA ALA A 253 -10.48 -14.37 13.26
C ALA A 253 -11.69 -13.73 12.58
N VAL A 254 -12.01 -12.47 12.92
CA VAL A 254 -13.07 -11.71 12.24
C VAL A 254 -12.79 -11.59 10.75
N LEU A 255 -11.59 -11.17 10.34
CA LEU A 255 -11.24 -11.00 8.93
C LEU A 255 -11.23 -12.33 8.16
N GLY A 256 -10.65 -13.38 8.73
CA GLY A 256 -10.58 -14.70 8.11
C GLY A 256 -11.94 -15.37 7.97
N MET A 257 -12.80 -15.29 9.00
CA MET A 257 -14.15 -15.84 8.93
C MET A 257 -15.07 -14.99 8.04
N ALA A 258 -14.92 -13.67 8.05
CA ALA A 258 -15.62 -12.79 7.11
C ALA A 258 -15.30 -13.18 5.66
N HIS A 259 -14.02 -13.39 5.32
CA HIS A 259 -13.63 -13.91 4.01
C HIS A 259 -14.32 -15.24 3.68
N ASN A 260 -14.28 -16.22 4.59
CA ASN A 260 -14.86 -17.54 4.34
C ASN A 260 -16.39 -17.52 4.20
N LEU A 261 -17.05 -16.50 4.75
CA LEU A 261 -18.49 -16.24 4.58
C LEU A 261 -18.82 -15.31 3.40
N GLY A 262 -17.87 -15.05 2.50
CA GLY A 262 -18.09 -14.24 1.30
C GLY A 262 -17.97 -12.72 1.51
N ARG A 263 -17.50 -12.28 2.68
CA ARG A 263 -17.32 -10.88 3.08
C ARG A 263 -15.85 -10.44 3.02
N GLY A 264 -15.15 -10.84 1.95
CA GLY A 264 -13.69 -10.68 1.80
C GLY A 264 -13.20 -9.25 1.53
N LYS A 265 -14.06 -8.23 1.50
CA LYS A 265 -13.66 -6.84 1.27
C LYS A 265 -13.54 -6.10 2.59
N VAL A 266 -12.44 -5.41 2.82
CA VAL A 266 -12.15 -4.72 4.09
C VAL A 266 -12.17 -3.22 3.84
N THR A 267 -13.28 -2.56 4.17
CA THR A 267 -13.40 -1.10 4.03
C THR A 267 -12.76 -0.42 5.22
N ILE A 268 -11.70 0.33 4.97
CA ILE A 268 -10.90 0.98 6.00
C ILE A 268 -11.33 2.44 6.13
N VAL A 269 -11.77 2.80 7.32
CA VAL A 269 -12.08 4.15 7.74
C VAL A 269 -11.12 4.50 8.85
N ALA A 270 -10.45 5.64 8.74
CA ALA A 270 -9.56 6.13 9.78
C ALA A 270 -9.81 7.62 10.02
N SER A 271 -9.69 8.05 11.28
CA SER A 271 -9.85 9.47 11.63
C SER A 271 -8.93 10.37 10.81
N PRO A 272 -9.36 11.59 10.44
CA PRO A 272 -8.61 12.45 9.52
C PRO A 272 -7.13 12.64 9.85
N PRO A 273 -6.68 12.74 11.12
CA PRO A 273 -5.25 12.86 11.42
C PRO A 273 -4.44 11.59 11.14
N ILE A 274 -5.05 10.40 11.18
CA ILE A 274 -4.37 9.11 10.99
C ILE A 274 -4.83 8.39 9.73
N PHE A 275 -5.50 9.10 8.81
CA PHE A 275 -6.19 8.52 7.65
C PHE A 275 -5.28 7.60 6.80
N ASP A 276 -4.00 7.94 6.73
CA ASP A 276 -3.04 7.29 5.85
C ASP A 276 -2.64 5.90 6.33
N VAL A 277 -2.98 5.52 7.57
CA VAL A 277 -2.84 4.13 8.06
C VAL A 277 -3.52 3.14 7.12
N GLY A 278 -4.59 3.57 6.43
CA GLY A 278 -5.27 2.77 5.42
C GLY A 278 -4.38 2.39 4.23
N ALA A 279 -3.44 3.24 3.82
CA ALA A 279 -2.53 2.92 2.72
C ALA A 279 -1.53 1.81 3.11
N TRP A 280 -1.02 1.84 4.33
CA TRP A 280 -0.19 0.74 4.86
C TRP A 280 -0.99 -0.55 5.02
N LEU A 281 -2.22 -0.47 5.55
CA LEU A 281 -3.12 -1.62 5.68
C LEU A 281 -3.50 -2.23 4.33
N GLU A 282 -3.65 -1.42 3.28
CA GLU A 282 -3.87 -1.92 1.92
C GLU A 282 -2.76 -2.87 1.50
N GLN A 283 -1.50 -2.48 1.70
CA GLN A 283 -0.39 -3.35 1.37
C GLN A 283 -0.39 -4.60 2.26
N LEU A 284 -0.47 -4.42 3.58
CA LEU A 284 -0.37 -5.53 4.53
C LEU A 284 -1.39 -6.61 4.20
N LEU A 285 -2.65 -6.24 3.98
CA LEU A 285 -3.73 -7.18 3.72
C LEU A 285 -3.65 -7.76 2.31
N ALA A 286 -3.57 -6.92 1.27
CA ALA A 286 -3.66 -7.39 -0.11
C ALA A 286 -2.44 -8.23 -0.52
N GLU A 287 -1.24 -7.81 -0.13
CA GLU A 287 -0.01 -8.49 -0.48
C GLU A 287 0.19 -9.77 0.34
N SER A 288 -0.30 -9.81 1.59
CA SER A 288 -0.27 -11.02 2.40
C SER A 288 -1.32 -12.03 1.94
N THR A 289 -2.51 -11.60 1.55
CA THR A 289 -3.63 -12.54 1.35
C THR A 289 -3.93 -12.88 -0.11
N GLY A 290 -3.51 -12.04 -1.05
CA GLY A 290 -3.90 -12.09 -2.46
C GLY A 290 -3.27 -13.21 -3.28
N LYS A 291 -3.59 -14.48 -3.03
CA LYS A 291 -2.97 -15.63 -3.72
C LYS A 291 -3.89 -16.83 -3.74
N ASN A 292 -3.63 -17.76 -4.66
CA ASN A 292 -4.39 -19.01 -4.82
C ASN A 292 -5.91 -18.78 -4.97
N GLY A 293 -6.31 -17.68 -5.63
CA GLY A 293 -7.72 -17.33 -5.82
C GLY A 293 -8.41 -16.81 -4.56
N LYS A 294 -7.68 -16.53 -3.47
CA LYS A 294 -8.17 -16.01 -2.20
C LYS A 294 -7.55 -14.63 -1.94
N ALA A 295 -8.27 -13.75 -1.26
CA ALA A 295 -7.76 -12.43 -0.87
C ALA A 295 -8.72 -11.74 0.10
N LEU A 296 -8.16 -11.02 1.06
CA LEU A 296 -8.81 -9.83 1.61
C LEU A 296 -8.55 -8.68 0.63
N ILE A 297 -9.61 -8.06 0.13
CA ILE A 297 -9.54 -6.90 -0.75
C ILE A 297 -9.70 -5.64 0.11
N PRO A 298 -8.62 -4.93 0.44
CA PRO A 298 -8.73 -3.69 1.19
C PRO A 298 -9.32 -2.59 0.28
N VAL A 299 -10.18 -1.79 0.89
CA VAL A 299 -10.90 -0.68 0.26
C VAL A 299 -10.62 0.56 1.08
N ASN A 300 -9.57 1.29 0.70
CA ASN A 300 -9.11 2.49 1.41
C ASN A 300 -9.65 3.76 0.75
N ARG A 301 -9.90 4.77 1.58
CA ARG A 301 -10.38 6.10 1.15
C ARG A 301 -11.63 6.05 0.27
N GLU A 302 -12.43 4.97 0.32
CA GLU A 302 -13.78 4.97 -0.26
C GLU A 302 -14.62 5.84 0.67
N PRO A 303 -15.24 6.92 0.18
CA PRO A 303 -16.07 7.74 1.05
C PRO A 303 -17.19 6.90 1.66
N LEU A 304 -17.57 7.21 2.90
CA LEU A 304 -18.72 6.57 3.50
C LEU A 304 -20.01 7.09 2.84
N ALA A 305 -20.93 6.18 2.53
CA ALA A 305 -22.24 6.47 2.01
C ALA A 305 -23.31 6.11 3.05
N SER A 306 -24.45 6.81 3.00
CA SER A 306 -25.62 6.48 3.83
C SER A 306 -26.28 5.15 3.41
N ARG A 307 -27.22 4.67 4.22
CA ARG A 307 -27.91 3.37 4.08
C ARG A 307 -28.28 2.95 2.65
N GLY A 308 -28.06 1.67 2.32
CA GLY A 308 -28.61 0.99 1.13
C GLY A 308 -27.70 0.91 -0.09
N VAL A 309 -26.48 1.46 -0.03
CA VAL A 309 -25.50 1.46 -1.14
C VAL A 309 -24.55 0.26 -1.10
N TYR A 310 -24.28 -0.29 0.09
CA TYR A 310 -23.32 -1.37 0.25
C TYR A 310 -23.96 -2.75 0.05
N GLY A 311 -23.24 -3.63 -0.64
CA GLY A 311 -23.51 -5.07 -0.64
C GLY A 311 -23.25 -5.72 0.72
N ASP A 312 -23.46 -7.03 0.80
CA ASP A 312 -23.19 -7.87 1.97
C ASP A 312 -21.80 -8.51 1.95
N ASP A 313 -20.92 -8.04 1.06
CA ASP A 313 -19.66 -8.65 0.68
C ASP A 313 -18.42 -8.05 1.36
N ARG A 314 -18.63 -7.21 2.39
CA ARG A 314 -17.58 -6.46 3.06
C ARG A 314 -17.74 -6.39 4.57
N VAL A 315 -16.62 -6.09 5.22
CA VAL A 315 -16.52 -5.65 6.62
C VAL A 315 -15.99 -4.22 6.67
N PHE A 316 -16.42 -3.45 7.65
CA PHE A 316 -15.95 -2.10 7.90
C PHE A 316 -15.05 -2.08 9.12
N VAL A 317 -13.93 -1.38 9.00
CA VAL A 317 -12.95 -1.23 10.06
C VAL A 317 -12.78 0.26 10.29
N TYR A 318 -13.10 0.72 11.49
CA TYR A 318 -12.96 2.11 11.88
C TYR A 318 -11.83 2.30 12.90
N LEU A 319 -10.71 2.90 12.47
CA LEU A 319 -9.64 3.35 13.36
C LEU A 319 -9.92 4.79 13.80
N ARG A 320 -10.52 4.92 14.98
CA ARG A 320 -10.94 6.19 15.57
C ARG A 320 -9.85 6.77 16.45
N LEU A 321 -9.37 7.99 16.16
CA LEU A 321 -8.46 8.72 17.03
C LEU A 321 -9.25 9.49 18.10
N ASP A 322 -9.18 9.07 19.36
CA ASP A 322 -9.98 9.64 20.45
C ASP A 322 -9.57 11.08 20.78
N SER A 323 -8.30 11.43 20.58
CA SER A 323 -7.80 12.80 20.77
C SER A 323 -8.24 13.77 19.67
N ALA A 324 -8.78 13.29 18.55
CA ALA A 324 -9.28 14.12 17.45
C ALA A 324 -10.45 13.42 16.74
N PRO A 325 -11.62 13.31 17.41
CA PRO A 325 -12.78 12.60 16.88
C PRO A 325 -13.39 13.34 15.68
N ASP A 326 -13.99 12.58 14.76
CA ASP A 326 -14.71 13.12 13.62
C ASP A 326 -16.19 12.72 13.70
N VAL A 327 -17.05 13.70 14.00
CA VAL A 327 -18.49 13.46 14.23
C VAL A 327 -19.18 12.90 12.98
N SER A 328 -18.71 13.26 11.78
CA SER A 328 -19.30 12.78 10.54
C SER A 328 -19.01 11.30 10.31
N GLN A 329 -17.77 10.87 10.58
CA GLN A 329 -17.38 9.46 10.55
C GLN A 329 -18.07 8.67 11.67
N ASP A 330 -18.09 9.19 12.90
CA ASP A 330 -18.79 8.55 14.04
C ASP A 330 -20.27 8.29 13.70
N THR A 331 -20.94 9.27 13.11
CA THR A 331 -22.34 9.15 12.68
C THR A 331 -22.50 8.11 11.56
N ALA A 332 -21.66 8.18 10.53
CA ALA A 332 -21.73 7.25 9.39
C ALA A 332 -21.45 5.80 9.81
N VAL A 333 -20.51 5.58 10.73
CA VAL A 333 -20.22 4.23 11.26
C VAL A 333 -21.38 3.70 12.09
N ALA A 334 -21.99 4.52 12.94
CA ALA A 334 -23.19 4.13 13.69
C ALA A 334 -24.38 3.78 12.77
N GLU A 335 -24.50 4.45 11.62
CA GLU A 335 -25.48 4.10 10.59
C GLU A 335 -25.21 2.75 9.94
N LEU A 336 -23.95 2.39 9.69
CA LEU A 336 -23.55 1.08 9.18
C LEU A 336 -23.90 -0.04 10.18
N GLU A 337 -23.58 0.17 11.46
CA GLU A 337 -23.94 -0.76 12.54
C GLU A 337 -25.45 -0.96 12.61
N SER A 338 -26.21 0.14 12.58
CA SER A 338 -27.68 0.11 12.59
C SER A 338 -28.28 -0.52 11.33
N ALA A 339 -27.53 -0.56 10.24
CA ALA A 339 -27.91 -1.25 8.99
C ALA A 339 -27.51 -2.74 8.98
N GLY A 340 -26.91 -3.25 10.07
CA GLY A 340 -26.50 -4.65 10.20
C GLY A 340 -25.21 -4.99 9.46
N GLN A 341 -24.45 -3.99 9.00
CA GLN A 341 -23.14 -4.21 8.43
C GLN A 341 -22.15 -4.66 9.52
N PRO A 342 -21.25 -5.62 9.24
CA PRO A 342 -20.21 -5.98 10.18
C PRO A 342 -19.19 -4.84 10.32
N VAL A 343 -19.04 -4.34 11.54
CA VAL A 343 -18.17 -3.21 11.90
C VAL A 343 -17.22 -3.60 13.03
N ILE A 344 -15.94 -3.30 12.82
CA ILE A 344 -14.88 -3.38 13.83
C ILE A 344 -14.43 -1.95 14.14
N SER A 345 -14.71 -1.48 15.35
CA SER A 345 -14.31 -0.14 15.81
C SER A 345 -13.11 -0.25 16.74
N ILE A 346 -12.01 0.40 16.36
CA ILE A 346 -10.75 0.44 17.11
C ILE A 346 -10.53 1.88 17.62
N SER A 347 -10.49 2.06 18.94
CA SER A 347 -10.20 3.34 19.58
C SER A 347 -8.70 3.49 19.82
N VAL A 348 -8.09 4.44 19.13
CA VAL A 348 -6.68 4.84 19.22
C VAL A 348 -6.64 6.10 20.08
N ALA A 349 -6.04 6.03 21.27
CA ALA A 349 -6.11 7.14 22.22
C ALA A 349 -5.25 8.34 21.76
N ASP A 350 -4.00 8.07 21.40
CA ASP A 350 -3.01 9.06 20.97
C ASP A 350 -2.31 8.59 19.69
N VAL A 351 -1.72 9.53 18.94
CA VAL A 351 -1.02 9.22 17.68
C VAL A 351 0.17 8.27 17.92
N TYR A 352 0.81 8.29 19.10
CA TYR A 352 1.84 7.29 19.44
C TYR A 352 1.30 5.87 19.55
N ASP A 353 0.00 5.68 19.79
CA ASP A 353 -0.61 4.35 19.87
C ASP A 353 -0.84 3.71 18.49
N LEU A 354 -0.50 4.40 17.39
CA LEU A 354 -0.41 3.77 16.07
C LEU A 354 0.61 2.62 16.04
N SER A 355 1.64 2.64 16.91
CA SER A 355 2.59 1.52 17.02
C SER A 355 1.92 0.23 17.48
N GLN A 356 0.87 0.33 18.29
CA GLN A 356 0.06 -0.81 18.68
C GLN A 356 -0.66 -1.40 17.47
N GLU A 357 -1.20 -0.55 16.59
CA GLU A 357 -1.92 -1.00 15.40
C GLU A 357 -0.97 -1.66 14.39
N PHE A 358 0.26 -1.16 14.20
CA PHE A 358 1.22 -1.85 13.35
C PHE A 358 1.40 -3.33 13.77
N PHE A 359 1.62 -3.58 15.06
CA PHE A 359 1.80 -4.95 15.54
C PHE A 359 0.50 -5.79 15.55
N ARG A 360 -0.63 -5.19 15.97
CA ARG A 360 -1.93 -5.88 15.98
C ARG A 360 -2.31 -6.38 14.59
N TRP A 361 -2.18 -5.52 13.58
CA TRP A 361 -2.58 -5.82 12.22
C TRP A 361 -1.64 -6.84 11.56
N GLU A 362 -0.35 -6.85 11.91
CA GLU A 362 0.57 -7.92 11.51
C GLU A 362 0.13 -9.28 12.06
N ILE A 363 -0.20 -9.37 13.36
CA ILE A 363 -0.77 -10.60 13.97
C ILE A 363 -2.09 -10.98 13.29
N ALA A 364 -3.01 -10.03 13.14
CA ALA A 364 -4.32 -10.27 12.55
C ALA A 364 -4.24 -10.81 11.11
N THR A 365 -3.30 -10.27 10.32
CA THR A 365 -3.08 -10.72 8.95
C THR A 365 -2.52 -12.14 8.90
N ALA A 366 -1.59 -12.48 9.79
CA ALA A 366 -1.06 -13.83 9.91
C ALA A 366 -2.13 -14.84 10.34
N VAL A 367 -2.97 -14.48 11.32
CA VAL A 367 -4.12 -15.28 11.79
C VAL A 367 -5.15 -15.47 10.66
N ALA A 368 -5.52 -14.39 9.96
CA ALA A 368 -6.45 -14.46 8.84
C ALA A 368 -5.91 -15.37 7.73
N GLY A 369 -4.60 -15.29 7.43
CA GLY A 369 -3.95 -16.19 6.48
C GLY A 369 -4.06 -17.68 6.86
N SER A 370 -3.93 -17.99 8.16
CA SER A 370 -4.13 -19.35 8.68
C SER A 370 -5.57 -19.84 8.46
N ILE A 371 -6.57 -19.02 8.79
CA ILE A 371 -8.00 -19.36 8.65
C ILE A 371 -8.44 -19.46 7.19
N ILE A 372 -7.88 -18.61 6.32
CA ILE A 372 -8.12 -18.63 4.88
C ILE A 372 -7.39 -19.81 4.21
N GLY A 373 -6.35 -20.36 4.86
CA GLY A 373 -5.56 -21.49 4.36
C GLY A 373 -4.61 -21.07 3.25
N ILE A 374 -3.76 -20.08 3.53
CA ILE A 374 -2.72 -19.54 2.64
C ILE A 374 -1.43 -19.24 3.43
N ASN A 375 -0.32 -19.04 2.74
CA ASN A 375 0.90 -18.47 3.31
C ASN A 375 0.80 -16.92 3.28
N PRO A 376 0.74 -16.22 4.41
CA PRO A 376 0.61 -14.76 4.42
C PRO A 376 1.93 -14.01 4.15
N PHE A 377 3.07 -14.72 4.06
CA PHE A 377 4.40 -14.12 4.05
C PHE A 377 5.09 -14.12 2.67
N ASP A 378 4.61 -14.91 1.71
CA ASP A 378 5.11 -14.92 0.32
C ASP A 378 4.40 -13.88 -0.58
N GLN A 379 4.87 -13.70 -1.82
CA GLN A 379 4.37 -12.69 -2.78
C GLN A 379 4.63 -13.07 -4.26
N PRO A 380 4.04 -14.16 -4.78
CA PRO A 380 4.38 -14.67 -6.10
C PRO A 380 3.97 -13.76 -7.28
N ASP A 381 2.90 -12.97 -7.15
CA ASP A 381 2.32 -12.22 -8.27
C ASP A 381 2.90 -10.81 -8.45
N VAL A 382 3.50 -10.24 -7.40
CA VAL A 382 4.29 -9.01 -7.51
C VAL A 382 5.49 -9.21 -8.44
N GLU A 383 6.13 -10.38 -8.37
CA GLU A 383 7.30 -10.69 -9.21
C GLU A 383 6.94 -10.84 -10.69
N ALA A 384 5.73 -11.31 -11.03
CA ALA A 384 5.31 -11.47 -12.42
C ALA A 384 5.35 -10.14 -13.19
N SER A 385 4.78 -9.07 -12.63
CA SER A 385 4.82 -7.75 -13.28
C SER A 385 6.21 -7.12 -13.28
N LYS A 386 7.06 -7.40 -12.29
CA LYS A 386 8.46 -6.97 -12.32
C LYS A 386 9.23 -7.62 -13.47
N VAL A 387 8.97 -8.90 -13.76
CA VAL A 387 9.59 -9.59 -14.89
C VAL A 387 9.19 -8.96 -16.22
N VAL A 388 7.89 -8.68 -16.43
CA VAL A 388 7.43 -8.04 -17.67
C VAL A 388 7.97 -6.62 -17.80
N THR A 389 7.90 -5.83 -16.73
CA THR A 389 8.47 -4.47 -16.70
C THR A 389 9.95 -4.48 -17.07
N ARG A 390 10.72 -5.40 -16.49
CA ARG A 390 12.16 -5.53 -16.75
C ARG A 390 12.44 -5.84 -18.21
N LYS A 391 11.70 -6.79 -18.81
CA LYS A 391 11.83 -7.11 -20.23
C LYS A 391 11.57 -5.89 -21.13
N LEU A 392 10.52 -5.11 -20.81
CA LEU A 392 10.18 -3.89 -21.56
C LEU A 392 11.28 -2.82 -21.44
N THR A 393 11.84 -2.62 -20.24
CA THR A 393 12.95 -1.67 -20.05
C THR A 393 14.25 -2.16 -20.72
N GLU A 394 14.55 -3.45 -20.69
CA GLU A 394 15.73 -4.05 -21.36
C GLU A 394 15.59 -3.97 -22.90
N GLU A 395 14.38 -4.15 -23.42
CA GLU A 395 14.11 -3.95 -24.85
C GLU A 395 14.29 -2.49 -25.27
N TYR A 396 13.84 -1.54 -24.44
CA TYR A 396 14.09 -0.13 -24.69
C TYR A 396 15.58 0.19 -24.69
N GLU A 397 16.33 -0.29 -23.70
CA GLU A 397 17.79 -0.14 -23.65
C GLU A 397 18.49 -0.66 -24.92
N ARG A 398 17.99 -1.77 -25.49
CA ARG A 398 18.55 -2.39 -26.69
C ARG A 398 18.15 -1.68 -27.98
N THR A 399 16.94 -1.14 -28.07
CA THR A 399 16.33 -0.71 -29.35
C THR A 399 16.00 0.77 -29.44
N GLY A 400 15.98 1.49 -28.32
CA GLY A 400 15.55 2.89 -28.21
C GLY A 400 14.03 3.08 -28.24
N SER A 401 13.24 2.01 -28.19
CA SER A 401 11.78 2.07 -28.25
C SER A 401 11.12 0.93 -27.47
N LEU A 402 9.95 1.20 -26.87
CA LEU A 402 9.11 0.13 -26.34
C LEU A 402 8.43 -0.60 -27.50
N PRO A 403 8.08 -1.90 -27.36
CA PRO A 403 7.36 -2.62 -28.40
C PRO A 403 6.06 -1.90 -28.77
N PRO A 404 5.75 -1.70 -30.07
CA PRO A 404 4.58 -0.94 -30.47
C PRO A 404 3.29 -1.63 -30.01
N GLU A 405 2.30 -0.83 -29.65
CA GLU A 405 0.94 -1.28 -29.33
C GLU A 405 -0.06 -0.42 -30.11
N SER A 406 -1.18 -1.00 -30.52
CA SER A 406 -2.24 -0.27 -31.22
C SER A 406 -3.50 -0.31 -30.37
N PRO A 407 -4.20 0.84 -30.21
CA PRO A 407 -5.48 0.83 -29.53
C PRO A 407 -6.50 0.06 -30.38
N PHE A 408 -7.42 -0.65 -29.73
CA PHE A 408 -8.53 -1.29 -30.44
C PHE A 408 -9.61 -0.26 -30.83
N SER A 409 -9.59 0.90 -30.18
CA SER A 409 -10.45 2.04 -30.48
C SER A 409 -9.80 3.34 -30.00
N GLU A 410 -10.05 4.43 -30.71
CA GLU A 410 -9.74 5.77 -30.27
C GLU A 410 -11.01 6.59 -30.35
N ALA A 411 -11.35 7.26 -29.27
CA ALA A 411 -12.51 8.13 -29.21
C ALA A 411 -12.10 9.38 -28.48
N GLU A 412 -12.50 10.54 -29.01
CA GLU A 412 -12.40 11.77 -28.23
C GLU A 412 -10.93 12.16 -27.88
N GLY A 413 -9.92 11.66 -28.61
CA GLY A 413 -8.51 11.85 -28.28
C GLY A 413 -8.03 11.04 -27.07
N ILE A 414 -8.80 10.03 -26.66
CA ILE A 414 -8.43 9.02 -25.67
C ILE A 414 -8.34 7.67 -26.38
N GLN A 415 -7.20 7.01 -26.22
CA GLN A 415 -6.93 5.72 -26.82
C GLN A 415 -7.34 4.59 -25.86
N LEU A 416 -7.96 3.54 -26.38
CA LEU A 416 -8.46 2.41 -25.61
C LEU A 416 -7.69 1.13 -25.97
N PHE A 417 -7.17 0.45 -24.95
CA PHE A 417 -6.40 -0.78 -25.06
C PHE A 417 -7.03 -1.89 -24.21
N ALA A 418 -7.03 -3.10 -24.77
CA ALA A 418 -7.48 -4.33 -24.15
C ALA A 418 -6.81 -5.51 -24.87
N ASP A 419 -6.67 -6.66 -24.22
CA ASP A 419 -6.30 -7.87 -24.94
C ASP A 419 -7.42 -8.27 -25.91
N ARG A 420 -7.12 -9.20 -26.83
CA ARG A 420 -8.08 -9.61 -27.86
C ARG A 420 -9.43 -10.04 -27.26
N LYS A 421 -9.40 -10.80 -26.16
CA LYS A 421 -10.60 -11.33 -25.52
C LYS A 421 -11.45 -10.21 -24.90
N ASN A 422 -10.84 -9.29 -24.14
CA ASN A 422 -11.57 -8.18 -23.55
C ASN A 422 -12.05 -7.19 -24.62
N ALA A 423 -11.25 -6.91 -25.66
CA ALA A 423 -11.65 -6.04 -26.77
C ALA A 423 -12.89 -6.60 -27.50
N GLU A 424 -12.89 -7.88 -27.86
CA GLU A 424 -14.03 -8.55 -28.50
C GLU A 424 -15.28 -8.50 -27.61
N ALA A 425 -15.14 -8.73 -26.29
CA ALA A 425 -16.24 -8.67 -25.34
C ALA A 425 -16.83 -7.26 -25.19
N LEU A 426 -15.96 -6.24 -25.15
CA LEU A 426 -16.35 -4.83 -25.06
C LEU A 426 -17.03 -4.37 -26.35
N GLN A 427 -16.47 -4.67 -27.52
CA GLN A 427 -17.04 -4.31 -28.83
C GLN A 427 -18.40 -4.96 -29.08
N LYS A 428 -18.61 -6.19 -28.61
CA LYS A 428 -19.89 -6.87 -28.73
C LYS A 428 -20.99 -6.25 -27.87
N THR A 429 -20.62 -5.66 -26.72
CA THR A 429 -21.58 -5.21 -25.69
C THR A 429 -21.79 -3.70 -25.72
N ALA A 430 -20.82 -2.93 -26.22
CA ALA A 430 -20.92 -1.49 -26.34
C ALA A 430 -22.07 -1.08 -27.27
N SER A 431 -22.90 -0.14 -26.81
CA SER A 431 -24.01 0.39 -27.62
C SER A 431 -23.54 1.24 -28.80
N GLU A 432 -22.34 1.80 -28.71
CA GLU A 432 -21.70 2.64 -29.71
C GLU A 432 -20.18 2.57 -29.54
N PRO A 433 -19.39 2.75 -30.61
CA PRO A 433 -17.93 2.76 -30.55
C PRO A 433 -17.40 4.11 -30.02
N SER A 434 -17.80 4.46 -28.79
CA SER A 434 -17.41 5.70 -28.09
C SER A 434 -16.75 5.38 -26.75
N LEU A 435 -16.03 6.35 -26.17
CA LEU A 435 -15.47 6.22 -24.82
C LEU A 435 -16.57 5.83 -23.81
N LYS A 436 -17.72 6.52 -23.88
CA LYS A 436 -18.88 6.24 -23.04
C LYS A 436 -19.41 4.81 -23.26
N GLY A 437 -19.56 4.39 -24.51
CA GLY A 437 -20.03 3.05 -24.86
C GLY A 437 -19.16 1.93 -24.29
N TYR A 438 -17.83 2.04 -24.42
CA TYR A 438 -16.90 1.04 -23.89
C TYR A 438 -16.76 1.07 -22.38
N LEU A 439 -16.78 2.24 -21.75
CA LEU A 439 -16.81 2.35 -20.29
C LEU A 439 -18.09 1.73 -19.72
N LYS A 440 -19.25 1.94 -20.39
CA LYS A 440 -20.50 1.29 -20.00
C LYS A 440 -20.38 -0.23 -20.10
N ALA A 441 -19.87 -0.72 -21.24
CA ALA A 441 -19.68 -2.14 -21.49
C ALA A 441 -18.73 -2.80 -20.48
N LEU A 442 -17.73 -2.07 -19.98
CA LEU A 442 -16.88 -2.52 -18.89
C LEU A 442 -17.65 -2.58 -17.56
N LEU A 443 -18.31 -1.49 -17.18
CA LEU A 443 -19.03 -1.39 -15.89
C LEU A 443 -20.26 -2.31 -15.82
N ASP A 444 -20.86 -2.69 -16.94
CA ASP A 444 -21.95 -3.65 -16.99
C ASP A 444 -21.48 -5.11 -16.79
N GLN A 445 -20.17 -5.37 -16.82
CA GLN A 445 -19.63 -6.69 -16.45
C GLN A 445 -19.59 -6.93 -14.94
N LEU A 446 -19.75 -5.88 -14.12
CA LEU A 446 -19.81 -5.98 -12.66
C LEU A 446 -21.01 -6.83 -12.24
N GLN A 447 -20.74 -7.87 -11.46
CA GLN A 447 -21.71 -8.75 -10.83
C GLN A 447 -21.78 -8.47 -9.32
N PRO A 448 -22.81 -8.96 -8.61
CA PRO A 448 -22.79 -8.97 -7.15
C PRO A 448 -21.49 -9.59 -6.62
N HIS A 449 -20.93 -9.02 -5.56
CA HIS A 449 -19.65 -9.42 -4.95
C HIS A 449 -18.40 -9.16 -5.81
N ASP A 450 -18.51 -8.52 -6.98
CA ASP A 450 -17.33 -7.95 -7.66
C ASP A 450 -16.84 -6.68 -6.95
N TYR A 451 -15.68 -6.18 -7.38
CA TYR A 451 -15.18 -4.85 -7.08
C TYR A 451 -14.67 -4.17 -8.36
N PHE A 452 -14.73 -2.84 -8.37
CA PHE A 452 -14.17 -2.01 -9.43
C PHE A 452 -12.87 -1.37 -8.95
N ALA A 453 -11.80 -1.42 -9.74
CA ALA A 453 -10.52 -0.82 -9.39
C ALA A 453 -10.06 0.17 -10.47
N LEU A 454 -9.80 1.41 -10.04
CA LEU A 454 -9.28 2.49 -10.85
C LEU A 454 -7.77 2.60 -10.61
N LEU A 455 -6.97 2.32 -11.63
CA LEU A 455 -5.51 2.17 -11.53
C LEU A 455 -4.82 3.26 -12.35
N ALA A 456 -4.38 4.35 -11.70
CA ALA A 456 -3.94 5.56 -12.38
C ALA A 456 -2.41 5.73 -12.36
N TYR A 457 -1.78 5.67 -13.54
CA TYR A 457 -0.37 6.01 -13.78
C TYR A 457 -0.26 7.47 -14.22
N VAL A 458 -0.57 8.35 -13.27
CA VAL A 458 -0.50 9.82 -13.40
C VAL A 458 0.08 10.40 -12.11
N GLU A 459 0.46 11.67 -12.11
CA GLU A 459 0.88 12.38 -10.89
C GLU A 459 -0.17 12.23 -9.78
N MET A 460 0.26 11.81 -8.59
CA MET A 460 -0.57 11.73 -7.39
C MET A 460 -0.60 13.10 -6.69
N ASN A 461 -1.63 13.88 -7.02
CA ASN A 461 -1.91 15.17 -6.40
C ASN A 461 -3.41 15.28 -6.02
N ASP A 462 -3.74 16.27 -5.19
CA ASP A 462 -5.11 16.45 -4.66
C ASP A 462 -6.17 16.64 -5.76
N THR A 463 -5.79 17.28 -6.88
CA THR A 463 -6.70 17.55 -8.00
C THR A 463 -7.04 16.27 -8.76
N HIS A 464 -6.03 15.48 -9.11
CA HIS A 464 -6.21 14.20 -9.78
C HIS A 464 -6.95 13.22 -8.87
N GLU A 465 -6.56 13.15 -7.59
CA GLU A 465 -7.24 12.31 -6.62
C GLU A 465 -8.73 12.67 -6.51
N ARG A 466 -9.07 13.95 -6.30
CA ARG A 466 -10.48 14.37 -6.20
C ARG A 466 -11.28 13.97 -7.45
N THR A 467 -10.70 14.13 -8.63
CA THR A 467 -11.36 13.78 -9.90
C THR A 467 -11.63 12.28 -10.00
N LEU A 468 -10.65 11.46 -9.62
CA LEU A 468 -10.75 10.00 -9.63
C LEU A 468 -11.66 9.47 -8.51
N GLN A 469 -11.71 10.13 -7.34
CA GLN A 469 -12.64 9.81 -6.25
C GLN A 469 -14.08 10.01 -6.68
N VAL A 470 -14.41 11.13 -7.34
CA VAL A 470 -15.76 11.36 -7.88
C VAL A 470 -16.18 10.25 -8.85
N ALA A 471 -15.27 9.81 -9.72
CA ALA A 471 -15.54 8.71 -10.65
C ALA A 471 -15.82 7.40 -9.91
N ARG A 472 -15.02 7.06 -8.87
CA ARG A 472 -15.23 5.83 -8.10
C ARG A 472 -16.51 5.87 -7.25
N GLU A 473 -16.81 7.00 -6.61
CA GLU A 473 -18.05 7.19 -5.85
C GLU A 473 -19.28 6.97 -6.73
N SER A 474 -19.23 7.52 -7.95
CA SER A 474 -20.29 7.36 -8.96
C SER A 474 -20.53 5.88 -9.29
N VAL A 475 -19.46 5.09 -9.45
CA VAL A 475 -19.57 3.63 -9.68
C VAL A 475 -20.09 2.90 -8.45
N ARG A 476 -19.58 3.21 -7.25
CA ARG A 476 -20.04 2.62 -5.98
C ARG A 476 -21.54 2.79 -5.83
N ASP A 477 -22.05 4.00 -6.02
CA ASP A 477 -23.44 4.34 -5.75
C ASP A 477 -24.42 3.64 -6.70
N ALA A 478 -24.09 3.56 -7.99
CA ALA A 478 -24.97 2.93 -8.97
C ALA A 478 -24.82 1.42 -9.06
N LYS A 479 -23.61 0.89 -8.92
CA LYS A 479 -23.32 -0.55 -9.09
C LYS A 479 -23.32 -1.30 -7.76
N ARG A 480 -23.26 -0.60 -6.62
CA ARG A 480 -23.27 -1.17 -5.25
C ARG A 480 -22.15 -2.17 -4.98
N VAL A 481 -21.05 -2.04 -5.71
CA VAL A 481 -19.82 -2.82 -5.54
C VAL A 481 -18.79 -2.03 -4.75
N ALA A 482 -17.75 -2.69 -4.25
CA ALA A 482 -16.61 -1.95 -3.70
C ALA A 482 -15.82 -1.29 -4.81
N THR A 483 -15.30 -0.12 -4.53
CA THR A 483 -14.47 0.63 -5.46
C THR A 483 -13.11 0.91 -4.84
N CYS A 484 -12.04 0.63 -5.57
CA CYS A 484 -10.66 0.88 -5.17
C CYS A 484 -10.04 1.94 -6.10
N LEU A 485 -9.15 2.77 -5.57
CA LEU A 485 -8.37 3.73 -6.33
C LEU A 485 -6.89 3.58 -5.95
N GLY A 486 -6.04 3.27 -6.92
CA GLY A 486 -4.60 3.15 -6.74
C GLY A 486 -3.82 4.05 -7.70
N PHE A 487 -2.80 4.73 -7.19
CA PHE A 487 -1.82 5.44 -8.01
C PHE A 487 -0.61 4.55 -8.30
N GLY A 488 -0.22 4.48 -9.57
CA GLY A 488 0.88 3.65 -10.04
C GLY A 488 2.22 4.40 -9.97
N PRO A 489 3.34 3.67 -9.83
CA PRO A 489 3.47 2.23 -9.56
C PRO A 489 3.22 1.81 -8.10
N ARG A 490 2.90 2.73 -7.17
CA ARG A 490 2.73 2.42 -5.73
C ARG A 490 1.83 1.21 -5.48
N PHE A 491 0.65 1.14 -6.11
CA PHE A 491 -0.27 0.02 -5.89
C PHE A 491 0.28 -1.35 -6.36
N LEU A 492 1.27 -1.39 -7.26
CA LEU A 492 1.91 -2.65 -7.69
C LEU A 492 2.60 -3.37 -6.55
N HIS A 493 3.14 -2.60 -5.60
CA HIS A 493 3.77 -3.09 -4.39
C HIS A 493 2.81 -3.13 -3.19
N SER A 494 1.49 -3.15 -3.48
CA SER A 494 0.42 -3.20 -2.49
C SER A 494 -0.71 -4.10 -3.02
N THR A 495 -1.79 -3.53 -3.55
CA THR A 495 -2.98 -4.26 -4.00
C THR A 495 -2.77 -5.09 -5.27
N GLY A 496 -1.69 -4.86 -6.02
CA GLY A 496 -1.35 -5.59 -7.23
C GLY A 496 -1.30 -7.12 -7.04
N GLN A 497 -0.83 -7.60 -5.89
CA GLN A 497 -0.84 -9.02 -5.54
C GLN A 497 -2.28 -9.57 -5.49
N ALA A 498 -3.19 -8.90 -4.79
CA ALA A 498 -4.60 -9.33 -4.71
C ALA A 498 -5.34 -9.22 -6.04
N TYR A 499 -5.05 -8.21 -6.85
CA TYR A 499 -5.67 -8.05 -8.16
C TYR A 499 -5.26 -9.14 -9.16
N LYS A 500 -4.10 -9.77 -8.97
CA LYS A 500 -3.55 -10.80 -9.86
C LYS A 500 -3.70 -12.20 -9.31
N GLY A 501 -3.39 -12.42 -8.03
CA GLY A 501 -3.44 -13.72 -7.36
C GLY A 501 -4.76 -14.02 -6.61
N GLY A 502 -5.59 -13.00 -6.36
CA GLY A 502 -6.86 -13.14 -5.64
C GLY A 502 -8.04 -13.65 -6.48
N PRO A 503 -9.27 -13.60 -5.93
CA PRO A 503 -10.48 -14.02 -6.63
C PRO A 503 -10.69 -13.25 -7.94
N ASN A 504 -11.34 -13.88 -8.92
CA ASN A 504 -11.68 -13.21 -10.19
C ASN A 504 -12.91 -12.29 -10.09
N GLY A 505 -12.94 -11.48 -9.04
CA GLY A 505 -14.00 -10.51 -8.75
C GLY A 505 -13.69 -9.08 -9.19
N GLY A 506 -12.49 -8.81 -9.73
CA GLY A 506 -12.09 -7.46 -10.12
C GLY A 506 -12.52 -7.08 -11.55
N VAL A 507 -12.99 -5.84 -11.71
CA VAL A 507 -13.12 -5.13 -12.99
C VAL A 507 -12.21 -3.90 -12.94
N PHE A 508 -11.29 -3.78 -13.90
CA PHE A 508 -10.16 -2.86 -13.83
C PHE A 508 -10.23 -1.80 -14.92
N LEU A 509 -10.11 -0.54 -14.53
CA LEU A 509 -9.88 0.58 -15.44
C LEU A 509 -8.48 1.14 -15.15
N GLN A 510 -7.52 0.85 -16.03
CA GLN A 510 -6.18 1.43 -15.96
C GLN A 510 -6.14 2.75 -16.73
N VAL A 511 -5.59 3.80 -16.12
CA VAL A 511 -5.45 5.13 -16.72
C VAL A 511 -3.97 5.41 -16.88
N THR A 512 -3.52 5.68 -18.11
CA THR A 512 -2.16 6.13 -18.42
C THR A 512 -2.22 7.47 -19.15
N CYS A 513 -1.08 8.15 -19.30
CA CYS A 513 -1.01 9.41 -20.02
C CYS A 513 0.33 9.59 -20.74
N ASP A 514 0.36 10.49 -21.72
CA ASP A 514 1.62 11.05 -22.23
C ASP A 514 2.33 11.85 -21.13
N ASP A 515 3.66 11.80 -21.13
CA ASP A 515 4.50 12.62 -20.27
C ASP A 515 4.89 13.91 -20.99
N ALA A 516 4.12 14.98 -20.76
CA ALA A 516 4.36 16.31 -21.38
C ALA A 516 5.79 16.83 -21.16
N THR A 517 6.40 16.45 -20.04
CA THR A 517 7.81 16.67 -19.77
C THR A 517 8.33 15.42 -19.08
N ASP A 518 9.29 14.75 -19.69
CA ASP A 518 9.92 13.55 -19.15
C ASP A 518 11.16 13.90 -18.31
N LEU A 519 11.73 12.93 -17.59
CA LEU A 519 12.97 13.05 -16.84
C LEU A 519 13.94 11.92 -17.20
N PRO A 520 15.20 12.22 -17.56
CA PRO A 520 16.20 11.18 -17.77
C PRO A 520 16.56 10.49 -16.44
N VAL A 521 16.87 9.20 -16.51
CA VAL A 521 17.52 8.48 -15.42
C VAL A 521 19.03 8.52 -15.68
N PRO A 522 19.86 9.09 -14.78
CA PRO A 522 21.30 9.15 -14.99
C PRO A 522 21.90 7.77 -15.26
N ASP A 523 22.83 7.72 -16.22
CA ASP A 523 23.55 6.50 -16.63
C ASP A 523 22.65 5.37 -17.20
N GLN A 524 21.42 5.68 -17.63
CA GLN A 524 20.52 4.77 -18.33
C GLN A 524 20.13 5.36 -19.69
N ASN A 525 19.74 4.51 -20.65
CA ASN A 525 19.21 4.97 -21.93
C ASN A 525 17.71 5.28 -21.85
N TYR A 526 16.98 4.74 -20.85
CA TYR A 526 15.57 5.08 -20.60
C TYR A 526 15.37 6.30 -19.68
N THR A 527 14.15 6.83 -19.71
CA THR A 527 13.65 7.90 -18.85
C THR A 527 12.70 7.36 -17.79
N PHE A 528 12.31 8.20 -16.82
CA PHE A 528 11.26 7.89 -15.86
C PHE A 528 9.90 7.64 -16.52
N GLY A 529 9.54 8.40 -17.57
CA GLY A 529 8.32 8.19 -18.34
C GLY A 529 8.29 6.84 -19.03
N ILE A 530 9.42 6.40 -19.59
CA ILE A 530 9.55 5.04 -20.16
C ILE A 530 9.40 3.96 -19.08
N VAL A 531 9.98 4.15 -17.89
CA VAL A 531 9.78 3.22 -16.77
C VAL A 531 8.32 3.19 -16.32
N LYS A 532 7.66 4.34 -16.18
CA LYS A 532 6.23 4.43 -15.87
C LYS A 532 5.39 3.69 -16.91
N ALA A 533 5.64 3.90 -18.19
CA ALA A 533 4.94 3.23 -19.28
C ALA A 533 5.17 1.72 -19.28
N ALA A 534 6.42 1.27 -19.04
CA ALA A 534 6.75 -0.15 -18.91
C ALA A 534 6.05 -0.81 -17.72
N GLN A 535 5.98 -0.13 -16.57
CA GLN A 535 5.25 -0.61 -15.39
C GLN A 535 3.76 -0.73 -15.65
N ALA A 536 3.14 0.29 -16.27
CA ALA A 536 1.72 0.27 -16.63
C ALA A 536 1.38 -0.87 -17.59
N ARG A 537 2.21 -1.05 -18.62
CA ARG A 537 2.08 -2.15 -19.59
C ARG A 537 2.27 -3.52 -18.94
N GLY A 538 3.32 -3.69 -18.15
CA GLY A 538 3.60 -4.96 -17.48
C GLY A 538 2.56 -5.34 -16.44
N ASP A 539 1.93 -4.36 -15.79
CA ASP A 539 0.76 -4.58 -14.94
C ASP A 539 -0.45 -5.03 -15.75
N PHE A 540 -0.77 -4.30 -16.83
CA PHE A 540 -1.92 -4.58 -17.68
C PHE A 540 -1.83 -5.94 -18.37
N GLU A 541 -0.64 -6.30 -18.86
CA GLU A 541 -0.36 -7.60 -19.47
C GLU A 541 -0.62 -8.75 -18.49
N VAL A 542 -0.11 -8.65 -17.26
CA VAL A 542 -0.34 -9.69 -16.24
C VAL A 542 -1.82 -9.76 -15.84
N LEU A 543 -2.55 -8.63 -15.75
CA LEU A 543 -4.00 -8.67 -15.55
C LEU A 543 -4.69 -9.46 -16.67
N ASN A 544 -4.31 -9.24 -17.93
CA ASN A 544 -4.88 -9.95 -19.07
C ASN A 544 -4.50 -11.44 -19.08
N GLU A 545 -3.25 -11.80 -18.80
CA GLU A 545 -2.79 -13.19 -18.67
C GLU A 545 -3.56 -13.97 -17.58
N ARG A 546 -3.94 -13.27 -16.50
CA ARG A 546 -4.77 -13.82 -15.41
C ARG A 546 -6.27 -13.83 -15.75
N GLY A 547 -6.65 -13.45 -16.96
CA GLY A 547 -8.04 -13.43 -17.44
C GLY A 547 -8.91 -12.41 -16.70
N ARG A 548 -8.33 -11.31 -16.24
CA ARG A 548 -9.07 -10.22 -15.60
C ARG A 548 -9.84 -9.40 -16.64
N ARG A 549 -10.94 -8.81 -16.19
CA ARG A 549 -11.76 -7.88 -16.98
C ARG A 549 -11.12 -6.50 -16.89
N ALA A 550 -10.33 -6.14 -17.88
CA ALA A 550 -9.50 -4.94 -17.84
C ALA A 550 -9.64 -4.09 -19.10
N LEU A 551 -9.72 -2.78 -18.92
CA LEU A 551 -9.64 -1.76 -19.96
C LEU A 551 -8.58 -0.76 -19.57
N ARG A 552 -7.68 -0.40 -20.50
CA ARG A 552 -6.76 0.71 -20.31
C ARG A 552 -7.15 1.88 -21.19
N VAL A 553 -7.28 3.04 -20.59
CA VAL A 553 -7.47 4.33 -21.28
C VAL A 553 -6.15 5.09 -21.21
N HIS A 554 -5.69 5.59 -22.36
CA HIS A 554 -4.50 6.42 -22.46
C HIS A 554 -4.92 7.84 -22.82
N LEU A 555 -4.57 8.77 -21.93
CA LEU A 555 -4.82 10.19 -22.04
C LEU A 555 -3.68 10.87 -22.79
N GLY A 556 -3.96 12.01 -23.43
CA GLY A 556 -2.90 12.87 -23.98
C GLY A 556 -2.12 13.63 -22.90
N ALA A 557 -1.24 14.52 -23.36
CA ALA A 557 -0.34 15.30 -22.50
C ALA A 557 -1.04 16.27 -21.51
N ASP A 558 -2.28 16.71 -21.81
CA ASP A 558 -3.12 17.42 -20.83
C ASP A 558 -3.86 16.42 -19.95
N VAL A 559 -3.14 15.89 -18.95
CA VAL A 559 -3.65 14.89 -18.00
C VAL A 559 -4.88 15.41 -17.26
N GLY A 560 -4.89 16.70 -16.89
CA GLY A 560 -6.00 17.31 -16.17
C GLY A 560 -7.30 17.31 -16.99
N ASP A 561 -7.22 17.65 -18.28
CA ASP A 561 -8.35 17.58 -19.19
C ASP A 561 -8.80 16.14 -19.45
N GLY A 562 -7.86 15.24 -19.73
CA GLY A 562 -8.13 13.82 -19.93
C GLY A 562 -8.88 13.20 -18.74
N LEU A 563 -8.44 13.48 -17.52
CA LEU A 563 -9.09 12.99 -16.30
C LEU A 563 -10.49 13.59 -16.09
N ARG A 564 -10.70 14.88 -16.38
CA ARG A 564 -12.04 15.49 -16.29
C ARG A 564 -13.01 14.85 -17.26
N ARG A 565 -12.58 14.61 -18.50
CA ARG A 565 -13.40 13.98 -19.54
C ARG A 565 -13.70 12.52 -19.21
N LEU A 566 -12.72 11.78 -18.73
CA LEU A 566 -12.91 10.41 -18.23
C LEU A 566 -13.89 10.37 -17.06
N GLY A 567 -13.70 11.22 -16.05
CA GLY A 567 -14.60 11.30 -14.89
C GLY A 567 -16.02 11.69 -15.26
N ALA A 568 -16.19 12.64 -16.18
CA ALA A 568 -17.50 13.02 -16.71
C ALA A 568 -18.17 11.86 -17.47
N ALA A 569 -17.41 11.11 -18.26
CA ALA A 569 -17.90 9.94 -18.97
C ALA A 569 -18.38 8.87 -17.97
N VAL A 570 -17.58 8.54 -16.94
CA VAL A 570 -17.97 7.57 -15.90
C VAL A 570 -19.22 8.04 -15.16
N LYS A 571 -19.29 9.31 -14.75
CA LYS A 571 -20.45 9.86 -14.04
C LYS A 571 -21.73 9.85 -14.88
N ALA A 572 -21.63 9.94 -16.20
CA ALA A 572 -22.78 9.90 -17.11
C ALA A 572 -23.32 8.48 -17.38
N LEU A 573 -22.69 7.44 -16.83
CA LEU A 573 -23.05 6.03 -17.03
C LEU A 573 -23.83 5.40 -15.90
N VAL A 574 -23.80 6.04 -14.73
CA VAL A 574 -24.22 5.50 -13.44
C VAL A 574 -25.45 6.22 -12.91
#